data_AF-A0A972V174-F1
#
_entry.id   AF-A0A972V174-F1
#
_cell.length_a   1.000
_cell.length_b   1.000
_cell.length_c   1.000
_cell.angle_alpha   90.00
_cell.angle_beta   90.00
_cell.angle_gamma   90.00
#
_symmetry.space_group_name_H-M   'P 1'
#
loop_
_entity.id
_entity.type
_entity.pdbx_description
1 polymer ?
#
loop_
_entity_poly.entity_id
_entity_poly.type
_entity_poly.pdbx_seq_one_letter_code
_entity_poly.pdbx_strand_id
1 'polypeptide(L)' 'MKEILEILEKDARTTPEEIAKTLKKKPVSVKSAIKKFEKDGVIVKYKTVLNRELVKDSARSVRALIEVNIA' A
#
# COMPACT_ATOMS: atom_id res chain seq x y z
N MET A 1 -9.25 2.15 12.91
CA MET A 1 -9.51 1.10 11.87
C MET A 1 -8.86 1.49 10.55
N LYS A 2 -8.97 2.78 10.16
CA LYS A 2 -8.17 3.41 9.10
C LYS A 2 -6.66 3.32 9.32
N GLU A 3 -6.21 3.33 10.57
CA GLU A 3 -4.77 3.27 10.89
C GLU A 3 -4.09 1.98 10.41
N ILE A 4 -4.80 0.84 10.37
CA ILE A 4 -4.24 -0.41 9.84
C ILE A 4 -3.96 -0.26 8.34
N LEU A 5 -4.86 0.40 7.62
CA LEU A 5 -4.72 0.68 6.19
C LEU A 5 -3.62 1.72 5.97
N GLU A 6 -3.52 2.77 6.78
CA GLU A 6 -2.43 3.76 6.69
C GLU A 6 -1.05 3.13 6.92
N ILE A 7 -0.93 2.20 7.87
CA ILE A 7 0.34 1.50 8.11
C ILE A 7 0.67 0.59 6.91
N LEU A 8 -0.31 -0.17 6.40
CA LEU A 8 -0.12 -1.03 5.23
C LEU A 8 0.13 -0.25 3.93
N GLU A 9 -0.37 0.98 3.84
CA GLU A 9 -0.15 1.87 2.70
C GLU A 9 1.29 2.43 2.72
N LYS A 10 1.81 2.77 3.90
CA LYS A 10 3.22 3.18 4.06
C LYS A 10 4.18 2.02 3.90
N ASP A 11 3.87 0.88 4.50
CA ASP A 11 4.71 -0.30 4.45
C ASP A 11 3.86 -1.58 4.38
N ALA A 12 3.74 -2.08 3.16
CA ALA A 12 3.04 -3.33 2.85
C ALA A 12 3.73 -4.58 3.42
N ARG A 13 4.98 -4.49 3.92
CA ARG A 13 5.73 -5.62 4.49
C ARG A 13 5.57 -5.72 6.01
N THR A 14 4.96 -4.74 6.67
CA THR A 14 4.82 -4.75 8.12
C THR A 14 4.02 -5.97 8.57
N THR A 15 4.55 -6.70 9.55
CA THR A 15 3.89 -7.90 10.05
C THR A 15 2.64 -7.54 10.85
N PRO A 16 1.60 -8.40 10.88
CA PRO A 16 0.41 -8.16 11.70
C PRO A 16 0.73 -7.98 13.19
N GLU A 17 1.85 -8.53 13.66
CA GLU A 17 2.35 -8.42 15.04
C GLU A 17 2.92 -7.03 15.33
N GLU A 18 3.70 -6.45 14.42
CA GLU A 18 4.20 -5.08 14.53
C GLU A 18 3.05 -4.07 14.44
N ILE A 19 2.12 -4.26 13.51
CA ILE A 19 0.90 -3.45 13.38
C ILE A 19 0.12 -3.50 14.70
N ALA A 20 -0.03 -4.70 15.28
CA ALA A 20 -0.70 -4.88 16.56
C ALA A 20 0.02 -4.18 17.72
N LYS A 21 1.36 -4.20 17.74
CA LYS A 21 2.19 -3.53 18.75
C LYS A 21 2.05 -2.00 18.66
N THR A 22 2.09 -1.46 17.45
CA THR A 22 1.90 -0.03 17.17
C THR A 22 0.51 0.46 17.55
N LEU A 23 -0.53 -0.34 17.25
CA LEU A 23 -1.92 -0.01 17.53
C LEU A 23 -2.40 -0.43 18.94
N LYS A 24 -1.52 -1.05 19.75
CA LYS A 24 -1.87 -1.69 21.03
C LYS A 24 -3.10 -2.62 20.92
N LYS A 25 -3.24 -3.32 19.79
CA LYS A 25 -4.34 -4.27 19.53
C LYS A 25 -3.85 -5.70 19.59
N LYS A 26 -4.80 -6.65 19.65
CA LYS A 26 -4.47 -8.08 19.56
C LYS A 26 -4.08 -8.44 18.12
N PRO A 27 -3.00 -9.21 17.90
CA PRO A 27 -2.55 -9.62 16.57
C PRO A 27 -3.62 -10.42 15.80
N VAL A 28 -4.42 -11.21 16.52
CA VAL A 28 -5.54 -11.97 15.94
C VAL A 28 -6.59 -11.03 15.30
N SER A 29 -6.89 -9.91 15.95
CA SER A 29 -7.86 -8.94 15.44
C SER A 29 -7.34 -8.22 14.19
N VAL A 30 -6.05 -7.89 14.17
CA VAL A 30 -5.39 -7.29 13.00
C VAL A 30 -5.40 -8.27 11.82
N LYS A 31 -5.04 -9.53 12.04
CA LYS A 31 -5.04 -10.56 11.00
C LYS A 31 -6.42 -10.80 10.39
N SER A 32 -7.46 -10.84 11.23
CA SER A 32 -8.85 -10.94 10.76
C SER A 32 -9.30 -9.70 10.00
N ALA A 33 -8.91 -8.51 10.44
CA ALA A 33 -9.21 -7.26 9.75
C ALA A 33 -8.55 -7.21 8.36
N ILE A 34 -7.27 -7.58 8.25
CA ILE A 34 -6.55 -7.66 6.96
C ILE A 34 -7.25 -8.60 6.00
N LYS A 35 -7.56 -9.83 6.44
CA LYS A 35 -8.33 -10.80 5.62
C LYS A 35 -9.67 -10.26 5.16
N LYS A 36 -10.34 -9.49 6.01
CA LYS A 36 -11.61 -8.86 5.68
C LYS A 36 -11.42 -7.79 4.61
N PHE A 37 -10.39 -6.94 4.74
CA PHE A 37 -10.06 -5.93 3.73
C PHE A 37 -9.61 -6.52 2.39
N GLU A 38 -8.91 -7.66 2.38
CA GLU A 38 -8.62 -8.39 1.13
C GLU A 38 -9.90 -8.93 0.48
N LYS A 39 -10.82 -9.49 1.29
CA LYS A 39 -12.08 -10.04 0.79
C LYS A 39 -13.05 -8.97 0.29
N ASP A 40 -13.11 -7.83 0.98
CA ASP A 40 -13.90 -6.66 0.58
C ASP A 40 -13.26 -5.90 -0.60
N GLY A 41 -12.07 -6.30 -1.07
CA GLY A 41 -11.38 -5.64 -2.19
C GLY A 41 -10.75 -4.30 -1.85
N VAL A 42 -10.67 -3.94 -0.56
CA VAL A 42 -9.97 -2.73 -0.09
C VAL A 42 -8.46 -2.89 -0.28
N ILE A 43 -7.93 -4.10 -0.07
CA ILE A 43 -6.55 -4.45 -0.43
C ILE A 43 -6.59 -5.19 -1.77
N VAL A 44 -6.31 -4.47 -2.86
CA VAL A 44 -6.36 -5.04 -4.21
C VAL A 44 -5.09 -5.81 -4.55
N LYS A 45 -3.91 -5.30 -4.15
CA LYS A 45 -2.63 -5.97 -4.31
C LYS A 45 -1.54 -5.35 -3.44
N TYR A 46 -0.54 -6.16 -3.10
CA TYR A 46 0.71 -5.70 -2.53
C TYR A 46 1.69 -5.35 -3.67
N LYS A 47 2.21 -4.11 -3.68
CA LYS A 47 3.15 -3.64 -4.71
C LYS A 47 4.43 -3.13 -4.07
N THR A 48 5.56 -3.45 -4.68
CA THR A 48 6.85 -2.90 -4.29
C THR A 48 7.03 -1.48 -4.83
N VAL A 49 7.53 -0.59 -3.97
CA VAL A 49 8.00 0.75 -4.38
C VAL A 49 9.37 0.59 -5.01
N LEU A 50 9.46 0.78 -6.32
CA LEU A 50 10.70 0.65 -7.07
C LEU A 50 11.25 2.04 -7.39
N ASN A 51 12.54 2.26 -7.07
CA ASN A 51 13.24 3.45 -7.54
C ASN A 51 13.55 3.28 -9.04
N ARG A 52 12.72 3.92 -9.87
CA ARG A 52 12.83 3.88 -11.32
C ARG A 52 14.11 4.51 -11.87
N GLU A 53 14.83 5.35 -11.11
CA GLU A 53 16.11 5.92 -11.56
C GLU A 53 17.25 4.89 -11.48
N LEU A 54 17.19 4.00 -10.49
CA LEU A 54 18.19 2.94 -10.30
C LEU A 54 17.89 1.70 -11.14
N VAL A 55 16.62 1.49 -11.48
CA VAL A 55 16.20 0.47 -12.45
C VAL A 55 16.53 1.01 -13.85
N LYS A 56 17.79 0.87 -14.25
CA LYS A 56 18.27 1.09 -15.63
C LYS A 56 17.69 0.02 -16.54
N ASP A 57 16.38 0.02 -16.75
CA ASP A 57 15.74 -0.76 -17.80
C ASP A 57 15.41 0.18 -18.96
N SER A 58 15.83 -0.26 -20.15
CA SER A 58 16.01 0.47 -21.39
C SER A 58 14.71 0.96 -22.03
N ALA A 59 13.91 1.76 -21.33
CA ALA A 59 12.81 2.49 -21.91
C ALA A 59 12.90 3.94 -21.44
N ARG A 60 13.32 4.80 -22.37
CA ARG A 60 13.30 6.26 -22.31
C ARG A 60 11.85 6.74 -22.16
N SER A 61 11.21 6.43 -21.04
CA SER A 61 9.80 6.72 -20.82
C SER A 61 9.67 8.18 -20.41
N VAL A 62 9.40 9.03 -21.38
CA VAL A 62 9.07 10.43 -21.15
C VAL A 62 7.66 10.47 -20.57
N ARG A 63 7.49 11.01 -19.36
CA ARG A 63 6.16 11.28 -18.78
C ARG A 63 5.70 12.66 -19.25
N ALA A 64 4.61 12.71 -20.01
CA ALA A 64 3.92 13.95 -20.34
C ALA A 64 2.60 14.02 -19.56
N LEU A 65 2.32 15.18 -18.95
CA LEU A 65 1.04 15.49 -18.34
C LEU A 65 0.28 16.40 -19.31
N ILE A 66 -0.93 16.01 -19.71
CA ILE A 66 -1.81 16.88 -20.51
C ILE A 66 -2.95 17.31 -19.60
N GLU A 67 -2.96 18.58 -19.23
CA GLU A 67 -4.05 19.18 -18.46
C GLU A 67 -5.00 19.86 -19.45
N VAL A 68 -6.24 19.41 -19.51
CA VAL A 68 -7.26 19.95 -20.42
C VAL A 68 -8.26 20.76 -19.61
N ASN A 69 -8.26 22.08 -19.83
CA ASN A 69 -9.33 22.96 -19.34
C ASN A 69 -10.42 23.02 -20.41
N ILE A 70 -11.62 22.58 -20.06
CA ILE A 70 -12.81 22.67 -20.92
C ILE A 70 -13.65 23.82 -20.36
N ALA A 71 -13.84 24.86 -21.17
CA ALA A 71 -14.66 26.02 -20.87
C ALA A 71 -16.15 25.75 -21.12
#